data_AF-A0A971T573-F1
#
_entry.id   AF-A0A971T573-F1
#
_cell.length_a   1.000
_cell.length_b   1.000
_cell.length_c   1.000
_cell.angle_alpha   90.00
_cell.angle_beta   90.00
_cell.angle_gamma   90.00
#
_symmetry.space_group_name_H-M   'P 1'
#
loop_
_entity.id
_entity.type
_entity.pdbx_description
1 polymer ?
#
loop_
_entity_poly.entity_id
_entity_poly.type
_entity_poly.pdbx_seq_one_letter_code
_entity_poly.pdbx_strand_id
1 'polypeptide(L)'
;MDVNEERQKLYDETASLIADAAMRGQVSGAEMGFLLSLLDQIMVKHQYPEMVDLLKKWTDQEPDEEIDLIIKETLVNIDFNNSRSVEANLDTIKDLLSVQGGKPYA
;
A
#
# COMPACT_ATOMS: atom_id res chain seq x y z
N MET A 1 -10.88 -25.95 -11.27
CA MET A 1 -11.24 -24.61 -10.77
C MET A 1 -10.98 -23.64 -11.90
N ASP A 2 -11.92 -22.75 -12.17
CA ASP A 2 -11.71 -21.70 -13.17
C ASP A 2 -10.83 -20.59 -12.56
N VAL A 3 -9.84 -20.09 -13.29
CA VAL A 3 -8.88 -19.06 -12.82
C VAL A 3 -9.61 -17.76 -12.41
N ASN A 4 -10.82 -17.53 -12.92
CA ASN A 4 -11.64 -16.40 -12.53
C ASN A 4 -12.29 -16.61 -11.15
N GLU A 5 -12.75 -17.83 -10.85
CA GLU A 5 -13.33 -18.17 -9.55
C GLU A 5 -12.29 -18.07 -8.42
N GLU A 6 -11.05 -18.52 -8.68
CA GLU A 6 -9.96 -18.42 -7.72
C GLU A 6 -9.58 -16.97 -7.40
N ARG A 7 -9.52 -16.10 -8.43
CA ARG A 7 -9.22 -14.67 -8.25
C ARG A 7 -10.33 -13.94 -7.50
N GLN A 8 -11.59 -14.22 -7.83
CA GLN A 8 -12.72 -13.63 -7.13
C GLN A 8 -12.72 -14.04 -5.66
N LYS A 9 -12.49 -15.32 -5.38
CA LYS A 9 -12.38 -15.81 -4.00
C LYS A 9 -11.26 -15.10 -3.22
N LEU A 10 -10.08 -14.96 -3.82
CA LEU A 10 -8.96 -14.27 -3.18
C LEU A 10 -9.27 -12.80 -2.90
N TYR A 11 -9.96 -12.13 -3.83
CA TYR A 11 -10.43 -10.76 -3.65
C TYR A 11 -11.38 -10.66 -2.45
N ASP A 12 -12.43 -11.49 -2.43
CA ASP A 12 -13.45 -11.46 -1.38
C ASP A 12 -12.85 -11.77 0.00
N GLU A 13 -11.95 -12.76 0.08
CA GLU A 13 -11.24 -13.11 1.32
C GLU A 13 -10.34 -11.96 1.80
N THR A 14 -9.59 -11.32 0.90
CA THR A 14 -8.70 -10.22 1.25
C THR A 14 -9.49 -8.98 1.70
N ALA A 15 -10.58 -8.65 1.01
CA ALA A 15 -11.47 -7.55 1.40
C ALA A 15 -12.10 -7.80 2.78
N SER A 16 -12.53 -9.03 3.06
CA SER A 16 -13.06 -9.41 4.37
C SER A 16 -12.00 -9.27 5.47
N LEU A 17 -10.76 -9.68 5.22
CA LEU A 17 -9.67 -9.52 6.19
C LEU A 17 -9.37 -8.05 6.50
N ILE A 18 -9.40 -7.18 5.49
CA ILE A 18 -9.23 -5.73 5.65
C ILE A 18 -10.36 -5.15 6.50
N ALA A 19 -11.63 -5.50 6.20
CA ALA A 19 -12.79 -5.05 6.95
C ALA A 19 -12.75 -5.52 8.42
N ASP A 20 -12.39 -6.78 8.64
CA ASP A 20 -12.24 -7.36 9.97
C ASP A 20 -11.16 -6.66 10.78
N ALA A 21 -10.02 -6.30 10.16
CA ALA A 21 -8.96 -5.54 10.81
C ALA A 21 -9.44 -4.14 11.23
N ALA A 22 -10.23 -3.48 10.39
CA ALA A 22 -10.85 -2.19 10.70
C ALA A 22 -11.85 -2.32 11.86
N MET A 23 -12.69 -3.35 11.86
CA MET A 23 -13.64 -3.62 12.95
C MET A 23 -12.95 -3.89 14.29
N ARG A 24 -11.76 -4.51 14.27
CA ARG A 24 -10.92 -4.71 15.46
C ARG A 24 -10.11 -3.47 15.86
N GLY A 25 -10.20 -2.36 15.12
CA GLY A 25 -9.45 -1.14 15.37
C GLY A 25 -7.95 -1.26 15.08
N GLN A 26 -7.53 -2.27 14.30
CA GLN A 26 -6.13 -2.46 13.90
C GLN A 26 -5.73 -1.55 12.75
N VAL A 27 -6.71 -1.13 11.94
CA VAL A 27 -6.53 -0.11 10.90
C VAL A 27 -7.58 0.98 11.04
N SER A 28 -7.22 2.22 10.71
CA SER A 28 -8.14 3.34 10.66
C SER A 28 -9.07 3.25 9.43
N GLY A 29 -10.15 4.04 9.41
CA GLY A 29 -11.04 4.09 8.26
C GLY A 29 -10.35 4.56 6.97
N ALA A 30 -9.36 5.44 7.10
CA ALA A 30 -8.58 5.95 5.98
C ALA A 30 -7.60 4.88 5.45
N GLU A 31 -6.95 4.15 6.35
CA GLU A 31 -6.11 2.98 6.01
C GLU A 31 -6.93 1.88 5.34
N MET A 32 -8.12 1.57 5.86
CA MET A 32 -9.04 0.62 5.24
C MET A 32 -9.41 1.06 3.81
N GLY A 33 -9.75 2.33 3.63
CA GLY A 33 -10.08 2.89 2.31
C GLY A 33 -8.93 2.76 1.31
N PHE A 34 -7.71 3.06 1.76
CA PHE A 34 -6.49 2.86 0.96
C PHE A 34 -6.30 1.38 0.58
N LEU A 35 -6.35 0.45 1.55
CA LEU A 35 -6.10 -0.97 1.33
C LEU A 35 -7.11 -1.60 0.36
N LEU A 36 -8.40 -1.26 0.50
CA LEU A 36 -9.44 -1.72 -0.43
C LEU A 36 -9.25 -1.13 -1.82
N SER A 37 -8.90 0.15 -1.91
CA SER A 37 -8.61 0.79 -3.21
C SER A 37 -7.42 0.12 -3.90
N LEU A 38 -6.35 -0.17 -3.16
CA LEU A 38 -5.19 -0.87 -3.69
C LEU A 38 -5.53 -2.28 -4.16
N LEU A 39 -6.35 -3.01 -3.39
CA LEU A 39 -6.83 -4.34 -3.77
C LEU A 39 -7.58 -4.29 -5.12
N ASP A 40 -8.46 -3.32 -5.32
CA ASP A 40 -9.17 -3.10 -6.60
C ASP A 40 -8.20 -2.81 -7.74
N GLN A 41 -7.20 -1.95 -7.51
CA GLN A 41 -6.23 -1.59 -8.54
C GLN A 41 -5.46 -2.82 -9.03
N ILE A 42 -5.03 -3.71 -8.12
CA ILE A 42 -4.20 -4.86 -8.48
C ILE A 42 -5.03 -6.02 -9.04
N MET A 43 -6.12 -6.37 -8.35
CA MET A 43 -6.87 -7.60 -8.63
C MET A 43 -7.88 -7.43 -9.75
N VAL A 44 -8.47 -6.24 -9.89
CA VAL A 44 -9.52 -5.97 -10.88
C VAL A 44 -8.98 -5.17 -12.06
N LYS A 45 -8.24 -4.08 -11.78
CA LYS A 45 -7.75 -3.16 -12.83
C LYS A 45 -6.37 -3.55 -13.38
N HIS A 46 -5.64 -4.41 -12.68
CA HIS A 46 -4.26 -4.80 -13.01
C HIS A 46 -3.31 -3.60 -13.17
N GLN A 47 -3.44 -2.62 -12.28
CA GLN A 47 -2.64 -1.40 -12.22
C GLN A 47 -1.78 -1.33 -10.95
N TYR A 48 -0.68 -0.60 -11.07
CA TYR A 48 0.28 -0.31 -9.99
C TYR A 48 0.82 -1.54 -9.22
N PRO A 49 1.19 -2.66 -9.88
CA PRO A 49 1.80 -3.79 -9.18
C PRO A 49 3.07 -3.38 -8.42
N GLU A 50 3.80 -2.37 -8.89
CA GLU A 50 4.98 -1.79 -8.25
C GLU A 50 4.69 -1.22 -6.85
N MET A 51 3.43 -0.86 -6.56
CA MET A 51 3.05 -0.39 -5.22
C MET A 51 3.15 -1.52 -4.19
N VAL A 52 2.87 -2.77 -4.58
CA VAL A 52 3.05 -3.93 -3.69
C VAL A 52 4.51 -4.11 -3.33
N ASP A 53 5.42 -3.98 -4.30
CA ASP A 53 6.85 -4.11 -4.07
C ASP A 53 7.39 -2.96 -3.20
N LEU A 54 6.85 -1.75 -3.39
CA LEU A 54 7.16 -0.60 -2.53
C LEU A 54 6.71 -0.84 -1.08
N LEU A 55 5.49 -1.33 -0.86
CA LEU A 55 4.96 -1.61 0.48
C LEU A 55 5.75 -2.71 1.19
N LYS A 56 6.17 -3.75 0.46
CA LYS A 56 7.08 -4.78 0.99
C LYS A 56 8.40 -4.16 1.42
N LYS A 57 9.03 -3.36 0.54
CA LYS A 57 10.29 -2.67 0.85
C LYS A 57 10.14 -1.78 2.09
N TRP A 58 9.06 -1.02 2.19
CA TRP A 58 8.77 -0.18 3.36
C TRP A 58 8.71 -1.03 4.65
N THR A 59 7.98 -2.14 4.62
CA THR A 59 7.85 -3.04 5.78
C THR A 59 9.19 -3.68 6.16
N ASP A 60 9.96 -4.13 5.18
CA ASP A 60 11.25 -4.81 5.39
C ASP A 60 12.37 -3.85 5.87
N GLN A 61 12.28 -2.57 5.53
CA GLN A 61 13.29 -1.58 5.91
C GLN A 61 13.13 -1.04 7.32
N GLU A 62 11.98 -1.25 7.96
CA GLU A 62 11.65 -0.76 9.31
C GLU A 62 12.07 0.70 9.49
N PRO A 63 11.43 1.65 8.78
CA PRO A 63 11.85 3.03 8.86
C PRO A 63 11.75 3.61 10.27
N ASP A 64 12.51 4.67 10.54
CA ASP A 64 12.36 5.42 11.77
C ASP A 64 10.97 6.03 11.86
N GLU A 65 10.51 6.31 13.07
CA GLU A 65 9.11 6.68 13.34
C GLU A 65 8.65 7.91 12.56
N GLU A 66 9.54 8.88 12.28
CA GLU A 66 9.18 10.07 11.51
C GLU A 66 8.94 9.72 10.04
N ILE A 67 9.87 8.99 9.43
CA ILE A 67 9.74 8.54 8.04
C ILE A 67 8.55 7.59 7.88
N ASP A 68 8.33 6.70 8.84
CA ASP A 68 7.19 5.78 8.85
C ASP A 68 5.85 6.53 8.82
N LEU A 69 5.70 7.55 9.68
CA LEU A 69 4.51 8.39 9.72
C LEU A 69 4.31 9.16 8.42
N ILE A 70 5.37 9.72 7.84
CA ILE A 70 5.28 10.47 6.57
C ILE A 70 4.84 9.53 5.44
N ILE A 71 5.44 8.34 5.34
CA ILE A 71 5.09 7.35 4.31
C ILE A 71 3.63 6.93 4.48
N LYS A 72 3.20 6.63 5.70
CA LYS A 72 1.83 6.22 6.00
C LYS A 72 0.80 7.30 5.61
N GLU A 73 1.04 8.55 6.00
CA GLU A 73 0.17 9.68 5.62
C GLU A 73 0.15 9.89 4.11
N THR A 74 1.29 9.73 3.44
CA THR A 74 1.39 9.83 1.97
C THR A 74 0.53 8.76 1.30
N LEU A 75 0.63 7.50 1.74
CA LEU A 75 -0.13 6.37 1.19
C LEU A 75 -1.64 6.54 1.35
N VAL A 76 -2.09 6.92 2.55
CA VAL A 76 -3.52 7.08 2.87
C VAL A 76 -4.18 8.18 2.03
N ASN A 77 -3.41 9.18 1.59
CA ASN A 77 -3.89 10.29 0.78
C ASN A 77 -3.74 10.07 -0.75
N ILE A 78 -3.31 8.89 -1.20
CA ILE A 78 -3.19 8.59 -2.63
C ILE A 78 -4.57 8.60 -3.31
N ASP A 79 -4.70 9.42 -4.35
CA ASP A 79 -5.84 9.38 -5.26
C ASP A 79 -5.54 8.47 -6.46
N PHE A 80 -6.01 7.22 -6.38
CA PHE A 80 -5.86 6.23 -7.44
C PHE A 80 -6.61 6.55 -8.74
N ASN A 81 -7.46 7.58 -8.77
CA ASN A 81 -8.10 8.06 -10.01
C ASN A 81 -7.23 9.07 -10.77
N ASN A 82 -6.10 9.46 -10.19
CA ASN A 82 -5.16 10.42 -10.77
C ASN A 82 -3.77 9.78 -10.87
N SER A 83 -3.42 9.24 -12.05
CA SER A 83 -2.15 8.53 -12.24
C SER A 83 -0.93 9.39 -11.93
N ARG A 84 -0.95 10.70 -12.21
CA ARG A 84 0.15 11.61 -11.84
C ARG A 84 0.29 11.74 -10.32
N SER A 85 -0.83 11.73 -9.59
CA SER A 85 -0.81 11.70 -8.13
C SER A 85 -0.16 10.41 -7.64
N VAL A 86 -0.57 9.26 -8.18
CA VAL A 86 0.00 7.96 -7.81
C VAL A 86 1.51 7.94 -8.06
N GLU A 87 1.96 8.30 -9.26
CA GLU A 87 3.38 8.35 -9.63
C GLU A 87 4.19 9.27 -8.72
N ALA A 88 3.71 10.49 -8.46
CA ALA A 88 4.39 11.45 -7.59
C ALA A 88 4.51 10.94 -6.13
N ASN A 89 3.46 10.29 -5.61
CA ASN A 89 3.49 9.70 -4.27
C ASN A 89 4.44 8.50 -4.21
N LEU A 90 4.45 7.64 -5.22
CA LEU A 90 5.39 6.52 -5.32
C LEU A 90 6.84 7.01 -5.31
N ASP A 91 7.16 8.04 -6.09
CA ASP A 91 8.51 8.58 -6.15
C ASP A 91 8.92 9.26 -4.84
N THR A 92 8.00 9.98 -4.20
CA THR A 92 8.22 10.55 -2.86
C THR A 92 8.58 9.47 -1.84
N ILE A 93 7.83 8.37 -1.80
CA ILE A 93 8.09 7.27 -0.85
C ILE A 93 9.42 6.58 -1.17
N LYS A 94 9.74 6.36 -2.46
CA LYS A 94 11.04 5.79 -2.86
C LYS A 94 12.20 6.67 -2.41
N ASP A 95 12.08 7.98 -2.53
CA ASP A 95 13.10 8.93 -2.11
C ASP A 95 13.29 8.88 -0.59
N LEU A 96 12.21 8.89 0.19
CA LEU A 96 12.25 8.77 1.66
C LEU A 96 12.95 7.48 2.09
N LEU A 97 12.56 6.35 1.51
CA LEU A 97 13.18 5.03 1.78
C LEU A 97 14.65 4.95 1.33
N SER A 98 15.05 5.76 0.34
CA SER A 98 16.44 5.81 -0.14
C SER A 98 17.34 6.68 0.75
N VAL A 99 16.81 7.79 1.26
CA VAL A 99 17.49 8.65 2.24
C VAL A 99 17.80 7.87 3.51
N GLN A 100 16.86 7.04 3.96
CA GLN A 100 17.01 6.26 5.17
C GLN A 100 17.84 4.97 4.97
N GLY A 101 17.71 4.33 3.80
CA GLY A 101 18.55 3.19 3.40
C GLY A 101 20.02 3.56 3.16
N GLY A 102 20.32 4.85 3.05
CA GLY A 102 21.66 5.38 3.21
C GLY A 102 22.09 5.33 4.67
N LYS A 103 22.77 4.26 5.08
CA LYS A 103 23.80 4.39 6.12
C LYS A 103 25.01 5.11 5.50
N PRO A 104 25.27 6.41 5.75
CA PRO A 104 26.63 6.90 5.77
C PRO A 104 27.27 6.48 7.11
N TYR A 105 28.57 6.17 7.04
CA TYR A 105 29.49 5.85 8.15
C TYR A 105 29.57 4.37 8.60
N ALA A 106 30.34 3.60 7.84
CA ALA A 106 31.50 2.86 8.38
C ALA A 106 32.65 2.92 7.35
#